data_AF-Q6CU30-F1
#
_entry.id   AF-Q6CU30-F1
#
_cell.length_a   1.000
_cell.length_b   1.000
_cell.length_c   1.000
_cell.angle_alpha   90.00
_cell.angle_beta   90.00
_cell.angle_gamma   90.00
#
_symmetry.space_group_name_H-M   'P 1'
#
loop_
_entity.id
_entity.type
_entity.pdbx_description
1 polymer ?
#
loop_
_entity_poly.entity_id
_entity_poly.type
_entity_poly.pdbx_seq_one_letter_code
_entity_poly.pdbx_strand_id
1 'polypeptide(L)'
;MTKKDKGPKFANVTTKSGEVVKVFEDLNDFETFIKNETEDEEFDHVHCHLKYYPPFVLHESHEDPEKIKDSANSHSKKFVRHLHQHIEKHLLKDIKERIKLPDLKFKDKAKEESFEHIVWKYNDVTQYHGKDFEIHITVECHNDSAIVDVDYLTKPLTAAVEA
;
A
#
# COMPACT_ATOMS: atom_id res chain seq x y z
N MET A 1 5.21 3.56 -34.59
CA MET A 1 6.08 4.00 -33.49
C MET A 1 5.89 3.03 -32.33
N THR A 2 6.87 2.18 -32.06
CA THR A 2 6.86 1.27 -30.92
C THR A 2 6.99 2.11 -29.65
N LYS A 3 5.86 2.35 -28.95
CA LYS A 3 5.90 2.80 -27.56
C LYS A 3 6.63 1.70 -26.80
N LYS A 4 7.89 1.95 -26.44
CA LYS A 4 8.54 1.18 -25.37
C LYS A 4 7.65 1.39 -24.16
N ASP A 5 6.93 0.36 -23.76
CA ASP A 5 6.21 0.36 -22.49
C ASP A 5 7.23 0.70 -21.41
N LYS A 6 7.07 1.91 -20.85
CA LYS A 6 7.87 2.31 -19.70
C LYS A 6 7.23 1.55 -18.55
N GLY A 7 7.94 0.57 -18.02
CA GLY A 7 7.54 -0.13 -16.80
C GLY A 7 7.27 0.85 -15.64
N PRO A 8 6.74 0.34 -14.52
CA PRO A 8 6.28 1.18 -13.43
C PRO A 8 7.42 2.04 -12.89
N LYS A 9 7.15 3.32 -12.58
CA LYS A 9 8.16 4.25 -12.07
C LYS A 9 8.22 4.17 -10.55
N PHE A 10 9.43 4.12 -10.02
CA PHE A 10 9.68 4.12 -8.58
C PHE A 10 11.03 4.75 -8.27
N ALA A 11 11.19 5.22 -7.04
CA ALA A 11 12.48 5.55 -6.44
C ALA A 11 12.97 4.38 -5.59
N ASN A 12 14.27 4.14 -5.56
CA ASN A 12 14.87 3.21 -4.61
C ASN A 12 15.23 3.97 -3.33
N VAL A 13 14.73 3.52 -2.18
CA VAL A 13 15.03 4.10 -0.88
C VAL A 13 15.63 3.01 0.01
N THR A 14 16.79 3.30 0.59
CA THR A 14 17.39 2.43 1.60
C THR A 14 16.73 2.68 2.95
N THR A 15 16.07 1.67 3.51
CA THR A 15 15.45 1.74 4.83
C THR A 15 16.52 1.78 5.93
N LYS A 16 16.10 2.07 7.16
CA LYS A 16 16.99 2.08 8.33
C LYS A 16 17.66 0.72 8.59
N SER A 17 17.07 -0.39 8.12
CA SER A 17 17.64 -1.73 8.24
C SER A 17 18.66 -2.06 7.14
N GLY A 18 18.87 -1.17 6.16
CA GLY A 18 19.77 -1.38 5.03
C GLY A 18 19.12 -2.07 3.83
N GLU A 19 17.82 -2.38 3.91
CA GLU A 19 17.05 -2.95 2.80
C GLU A 19 16.74 -1.87 1.75
N VAL A 20 16.83 -2.22 0.47
CA VAL A 20 16.45 -1.31 -0.63
C VAL A 20 15.01 -1.61 -1.01
N VAL A 21 14.13 -0.65 -0.74
CA VAL A 21 12.69 -0.75 -1.01
C VAL A 21 12.31 0.17 -2.16
N LYS A 22 11.40 -0.29 -3.03
CA LYS A 22 10.86 0.49 -4.14
C LYS A 22 9.72 1.37 -3.61
N VAL A 23 9.83 2.68 -3.82
CA VAL A 23 8.83 3.68 -3.41
C VAL A 23 8.13 4.24 -4.64
N PHE A 24 6.83 4.04 -4.74
CA PHE A 24 5.94 4.49 -5.80
C PHE A 24 5.23 5.78 -5.39
N GLU A 25 4.88 6.61 -6.38
CA GLU A 25 4.13 7.87 -6.18
C GLU A 25 2.71 7.83 -6.77
N ASP A 26 2.39 6.77 -7.51
CA ASP A 26 1.10 6.56 -8.19
C ASP A 26 0.59 5.14 -7.96
N LEU A 27 -0.73 5.02 -7.82
CA LEU A 27 -1.42 3.75 -7.60
C LEU A 27 -1.24 2.77 -8.76
N ASN A 28 -1.25 3.23 -10.02
CA ASN A 28 -1.15 2.35 -11.18
C ASN A 28 0.23 1.71 -11.28
N ASP A 29 1.30 2.47 -11.02
CA ASP A 29 2.67 1.95 -11.05
C ASP A 29 2.88 0.93 -9.92
N PHE A 30 2.37 1.22 -8.72
CA PHE A 30 2.38 0.31 -7.57
C PHE A 30 1.60 -0.99 -7.84
N GLU A 31 0.39 -0.89 -8.36
CA GLU A 31 -0.44 -2.06 -8.71
C GLU A 31 0.18 -2.90 -9.83
N THR A 32 0.72 -2.24 -10.86
CA THR A 32 1.40 -2.92 -11.97
C THR A 32 2.62 -3.67 -11.47
N PHE A 33 3.36 -3.08 -10.52
CA PHE A 33 4.48 -3.75 -9.88
C PHE A 33 4.04 -5.02 -9.14
N ILE A 34 3.05 -4.95 -8.25
CA ILE A 34 2.54 -6.14 -7.52
C ILE A 34 2.06 -7.22 -8.49
N LYS A 35 1.37 -6.82 -9.55
CA LYS A 35 0.89 -7.75 -10.59
C LYS A 35 2.06 -8.47 -11.26
N ASN A 36 3.10 -7.75 -11.66
CA ASN A 36 4.27 -8.33 -12.32
C ASN A 36 5.00 -9.31 -11.39
N GLU A 37 5.24 -8.93 -10.12
CA GLU A 37 5.87 -9.83 -9.14
C GLU A 37 5.03 -11.09 -8.90
N THR A 38 3.70 -10.98 -8.97
CA THR A 38 2.79 -12.14 -8.90
C THR A 38 2.87 -13.02 -10.14
N GLU A 39 3.04 -12.43 -11.32
CA GLU A 39 3.20 -13.17 -12.58
C GLU A 39 4.57 -13.84 -12.70
N ASP A 40 5.60 -13.26 -12.07
CA ASP A 40 6.98 -13.76 -12.04
C ASP A 40 7.24 -14.75 -10.87
N GLU A 41 6.21 -15.17 -10.13
CA GLU A 41 6.26 -16.10 -8.98
C GLU A 41 7.02 -15.62 -7.73
N GLU A 42 7.23 -14.31 -7.60
CA GLU A 42 7.90 -13.62 -6.47
C GLU A 42 6.91 -13.02 -5.46
N PHE A 43 5.62 -13.38 -5.55
CA PHE A 43 4.53 -12.84 -4.73
C PHE A 43 4.72 -12.98 -3.21
N ASP A 44 5.55 -13.91 -2.75
CA ASP A 44 5.84 -14.19 -1.34
C ASP A 44 7.06 -13.44 -0.80
N HIS A 45 7.79 -12.68 -1.63
CA HIS A 45 9.00 -11.92 -1.26
C HIS A 45 8.95 -10.45 -1.73
N VAL A 46 7.77 -9.83 -1.69
CA VAL A 46 7.58 -8.46 -2.16
C VAL A 46 7.67 -7.49 -0.99
N HIS A 47 8.47 -6.43 -1.13
CA HIS A 47 8.44 -5.28 -0.23
C HIS A 47 8.49 -3.99 -1.05
N CYS A 48 7.43 -3.19 -0.98
CA CYS A 48 7.34 -1.91 -1.65
C CYS A 48 6.48 -0.90 -0.89
N HIS A 49 6.76 0.38 -1.12
CA HIS A 49 6.03 1.49 -0.51
C HIS A 49 5.30 2.30 -1.58
N LEU A 50 4.17 2.89 -1.22
CA LEU A 50 3.46 3.87 -2.04
C LEU A 50 3.22 5.14 -1.20
N LYS A 51 3.63 6.29 -1.74
CA LYS A 51 3.40 7.61 -1.14
C LYS A 51 2.57 8.44 -2.10
N TYR A 52 1.34 8.75 -1.74
CA TYR A 52 0.42 9.42 -2.67
C TYR A 52 -0.55 10.34 -1.94
N TYR A 53 -1.13 11.29 -2.68
CA TYR A 53 -2.30 12.02 -2.21
C TYR A 53 -3.56 11.22 -2.57
N PRO A 54 -4.44 10.92 -1.60
CA PRO A 54 -5.68 10.22 -1.90
C PRO A 54 -6.54 10.98 -2.92
N PRO A 55 -7.24 10.29 -3.84
CA PRO A 55 -7.99 10.95 -4.91
C PRO A 55 -9.00 12.00 -4.42
N PHE A 56 -9.64 11.76 -3.27
CA PHE A 56 -10.62 12.72 -2.71
C PHE A 56 -9.97 14.03 -2.25
N VAL A 57 -8.69 14.01 -1.85
CA VAL A 57 -7.95 15.20 -1.41
C VAL A 57 -7.57 16.05 -2.62
N LEU A 58 -7.04 15.40 -3.66
CA LEU A 58 -6.69 16.05 -4.93
C LEU A 58 -7.93 16.66 -5.58
N HIS A 59 -9.04 15.93 -5.60
CA HIS A 59 -10.30 16.42 -6.14
C HIS A 59 -10.81 17.67 -5.41
N GLU A 60 -10.73 17.70 -4.07
CA GLU A 60 -11.09 18.88 -3.26
C GLU A 60 -10.14 20.08 -3.46
N SER A 61 -8.97 19.85 -4.08
CA SER A 61 -7.92 20.84 -4.30
C SER A 61 -7.68 21.17 -5.79
N HIS A 62 -8.61 20.79 -6.66
CA HIS A 62 -8.52 20.99 -8.11
C HIS A 62 -7.30 20.31 -8.76
N GLU A 63 -6.96 19.10 -8.30
CA GLU A 63 -5.81 18.31 -8.78
C GLU A 63 -4.45 18.99 -8.58
N ASP A 64 -4.39 19.94 -7.64
CA ASP A 64 -3.19 20.73 -7.34
C ASP A 64 -2.76 20.49 -5.88
N PRO A 65 -1.66 19.73 -5.65
CA PRO A 65 -1.13 19.49 -4.31
C PRO A 65 -0.81 20.76 -3.52
N GLU A 66 -0.44 21.87 -4.18
CA GLU A 66 -0.13 23.14 -3.50
C GLU A 66 -1.39 23.83 -2.95
N LYS A 67 -2.57 23.44 -3.41
CA LYS A 67 -3.86 23.97 -2.94
C LYS A 67 -4.52 23.10 -1.87
N ILE A 68 -3.88 22.01 -1.46
CA ILE A 68 -4.39 21.16 -0.38
C ILE A 68 -4.42 21.97 0.91
N LYS A 69 -5.58 21.97 1.57
CA LYS A 69 -5.75 22.66 2.85
C LYS A 69 -4.91 21.97 3.93
N ASP A 70 -4.23 22.74 4.77
CA ASP A 70 -3.47 22.22 5.93
C ASP A 70 -4.30 21.31 6.84
N SER A 71 -5.62 21.54 6.91
CA SER A 71 -6.56 20.70 7.67
C SER A 71 -6.81 19.30 7.09
N ALA A 72 -6.31 18.99 5.89
CA ALA A 72 -6.49 17.70 5.23
C ALA A 72 -5.44 16.69 5.72
N ASN A 73 -5.50 16.35 7.01
CA ASN A 73 -4.51 15.52 7.69
C ASN A 73 -5.19 14.57 8.70
N SER A 74 -4.40 13.81 9.47
CA SER A 74 -4.87 12.82 10.45
C SER A 74 -5.76 13.39 11.57
N HIS A 75 -5.69 14.70 11.89
CA HIS A 75 -6.58 15.33 12.89
C HIS A 75 -7.98 15.61 12.35
N SER A 76 -8.18 15.61 11.03
CA SER A 76 -9.49 15.86 10.43
C SER A 76 -10.32 14.58 10.34
N LYS A 77 -11.38 14.50 11.15
CA LYS A 77 -12.34 13.38 11.11
C LYS A 77 -12.92 13.13 9.72
N LYS A 78 -13.10 14.19 8.91
CA LYS A 78 -13.59 14.06 7.52
C LYS A 78 -12.54 13.37 6.65
N PHE A 79 -11.28 13.83 6.72
CA PHE A 79 -10.16 13.25 6.00
C PHE A 79 -9.99 11.78 6.36
N VAL A 80 -9.89 11.45 7.65
CA VAL A 80 -9.71 10.08 8.15
C VAL A 80 -10.84 9.16 7.68
N ARG A 81 -12.09 9.62 7.72
CA ARG A 81 -13.23 8.83 7.25
C ARG A 81 -13.17 8.56 5.75
N HIS A 82 -12.87 9.58 4.95
CA HIS A 82 -12.78 9.43 3.49
C HIS A 82 -11.58 8.58 3.07
N LEU A 83 -10.45 8.73 3.78
CA LEU A 83 -9.27 7.89 3.59
C LEU A 83 -9.58 6.42 3.90
N HIS A 84 -10.18 6.13 5.05
CA HIS A 84 -10.56 4.75 5.38
C HIS A 84 -11.54 4.16 4.35
N GLN A 85 -12.49 4.95 3.85
CA GLN A 85 -13.38 4.52 2.76
C GLN A 85 -12.62 4.23 1.46
N HIS A 86 -11.62 5.05 1.13
CA HIS A 86 -10.77 4.83 -0.04
C HIS A 86 -9.96 3.54 0.10
N ILE A 87 -9.35 3.30 1.26
CA ILE A 87 -8.57 2.09 1.55
C ILE A 87 -9.42 0.83 1.34
N GLU A 88 -10.59 0.76 1.99
CA GLU A 88 -11.45 -0.43 1.95
C GLU A 88 -12.13 -0.66 0.59
N LYS A 89 -12.43 0.40 -0.17
CA LYS A 89 -13.16 0.28 -1.46
C LYS A 89 -12.26 0.15 -2.69
N HIS A 90 -11.04 0.70 -2.62
CA HIS A 90 -10.13 0.79 -3.76
C HIS A 90 -8.84 0.07 -3.43
N LEU A 91 -7.96 0.64 -2.60
CA LEU A 91 -6.61 0.10 -2.36
C LEU A 91 -6.57 -1.40 -2.04
N LEU A 92 -7.34 -1.84 -1.03
CA LEU A 92 -7.36 -3.27 -0.66
C LEU A 92 -8.01 -4.15 -1.72
N LYS A 93 -8.97 -3.62 -2.48
CA LYS A 93 -9.62 -4.34 -3.56
C LYS A 93 -8.64 -4.53 -4.73
N ASP A 94 -7.96 -3.45 -5.12
CA ASP A 94 -7.04 -3.44 -6.24
C ASP A 94 -5.85 -4.36 -5.96
N ILE A 95 -5.26 -4.31 -4.75
CA ILE A 95 -4.21 -5.25 -4.33
C ILE A 95 -4.68 -6.70 -4.47
N LYS A 96 -5.87 -7.05 -3.96
CA LYS A 96 -6.43 -8.41 -4.07
C LYS A 96 -6.59 -8.89 -5.51
N GLU A 97 -7.01 -7.99 -6.40
CA GLU A 97 -7.12 -8.29 -7.83
C GLU A 97 -5.74 -8.51 -8.47
N ARG A 98 -4.72 -7.71 -8.10
CA ARG A 98 -3.36 -7.83 -8.64
C ARG A 98 -2.63 -9.10 -8.18
N ILE A 99 -2.83 -9.53 -6.93
CA ILE A 99 -2.30 -10.80 -6.41
C ILE A 99 -3.16 -12.03 -6.79
N LYS A 100 -4.20 -11.84 -7.62
CA LYS A 100 -5.13 -12.90 -8.08
C LYS A 100 -5.87 -13.62 -6.95
N LEU A 101 -6.15 -12.93 -5.84
CA LEU A 101 -6.91 -13.42 -4.69
C LEU A 101 -8.09 -12.48 -4.35
N PRO A 102 -9.07 -12.32 -5.25
CA PRO A 102 -10.19 -11.37 -5.06
C PRO A 102 -11.03 -11.66 -3.80
N ASP A 103 -11.10 -12.93 -3.39
CA ASP A 103 -11.88 -13.38 -2.23
C ASP A 103 -11.13 -13.32 -0.89
N LEU A 104 -9.86 -12.85 -0.89
CA LEU A 104 -9.07 -12.68 0.33
C LEU A 104 -9.79 -11.74 1.31
N LYS A 105 -9.81 -12.09 2.60
CA LYS A 105 -10.48 -11.31 3.64
C LYS A 105 -9.56 -11.12 4.83
N PHE A 106 -8.82 -10.01 4.84
CA PHE A 106 -7.99 -9.58 5.98
C PHE A 106 -8.75 -9.72 7.31
N LYS A 107 -8.40 -10.76 8.07
CA LYS A 107 -9.02 -11.07 9.36
C LYS A 107 -8.32 -10.32 10.49
N ASP A 108 -7.01 -10.15 10.38
CA ASP A 108 -6.23 -9.34 11.30
C ASP A 108 -6.25 -7.89 10.83
N LYS A 109 -7.04 -7.07 11.52
CA LYS A 109 -7.17 -5.64 11.27
C LYS A 109 -6.91 -4.88 12.55
N ALA A 110 -5.98 -3.94 12.52
CA ALA A 110 -5.70 -3.06 13.64
C ALA A 110 -5.75 -1.60 13.20
N LYS A 111 -6.14 -0.72 14.13
CA LYS A 111 -6.03 0.72 14.00
C LYS A 111 -5.33 1.27 15.23
N GLU A 112 -4.24 1.97 15.00
CA GLU A 112 -3.46 2.68 16.02
C GLU A 112 -3.58 4.18 15.73
N GLU A 113 -3.88 4.97 16.76
CA GLU A 113 -4.05 6.42 16.64
C GLU A 113 -3.18 7.10 17.70
N SER A 114 -2.29 7.96 17.23
CA SER A 114 -1.46 8.82 18.05
C SER A 114 -1.77 10.28 17.74
N PHE A 115 -1.11 11.21 18.44
CA PHE A 115 -1.23 12.63 18.09
C PHE A 115 -0.60 12.95 16.73
N GLU A 116 0.38 12.18 16.28
CA GLU A 116 1.15 12.48 15.07
C GLU A 116 0.59 11.78 13.84
N HIS A 117 0.00 10.59 14.01
CA HIS A 117 -0.43 9.76 12.89
C HIS A 117 -1.58 8.83 13.26
N ILE A 118 -2.22 8.30 12.22
CA ILE A 118 -3.12 7.15 12.30
C ILE A 118 -2.56 6.07 11.39
N VAL A 119 -2.44 4.86 11.94
CA VAL A 119 -1.95 3.67 11.26
C VAL A 119 -3.06 2.62 11.21
N TRP A 120 -3.34 2.11 10.02
CA TRP A 120 -4.16 0.93 9.78
C TRP A 120 -3.29 -0.23 9.35
N LYS A 121 -3.49 -1.41 9.94
CA LYS A 121 -2.81 -2.64 9.57
C LYS A 121 -3.83 -3.65 9.07
N TYR A 122 -3.55 -4.29 7.94
CA TYR A 122 -4.36 -5.36 7.36
C TYR A 122 -3.43 -6.53 7.05
N ASN A 123 -3.49 -7.56 7.90
CA ASN A 123 -2.67 -8.74 7.75
C ASN A 123 -3.54 -9.96 7.49
N ASP A 124 -3.01 -10.90 6.72
CA ASP A 124 -3.63 -12.21 6.56
C ASP A 124 -2.61 -13.25 6.11
N VAL A 125 -2.92 -14.50 6.40
CA VAL A 125 -2.22 -15.66 5.88
C VAL A 125 -3.00 -16.20 4.70
N THR A 126 -2.32 -16.43 3.58
CA THR A 126 -2.94 -16.96 2.37
C THR A 126 -2.01 -17.93 1.63
N GLN A 127 -2.53 -18.53 0.58
CA GLN A 127 -1.81 -19.46 -0.28
C GLN A 127 -2.01 -19.09 -1.75
N TYR A 128 -0.94 -19.15 -2.54
CA TYR A 128 -0.98 -19.03 -3.99
C TYR A 128 0.06 -19.96 -4.62
N HIS A 129 -0.32 -20.67 -5.68
CA HIS A 129 0.53 -21.70 -6.34
C HIS A 129 1.16 -22.72 -5.37
N GLY A 130 0.47 -23.08 -4.28
CA GLY A 130 0.95 -24.04 -3.28
C GLY A 130 2.01 -23.52 -2.31
N LYS A 131 2.35 -22.22 -2.36
CA LYS A 131 3.19 -21.55 -1.36
C LYS A 131 2.30 -20.81 -0.37
N ASP A 132 2.49 -21.06 0.92
CA ASP A 132 1.86 -20.30 1.99
C ASP A 132 2.69 -19.05 2.29
N PHE A 133 2.03 -17.90 2.40
CA PHE A 133 2.68 -16.63 2.67
C PHE A 133 1.77 -15.70 3.48
N GLU A 134 2.40 -14.77 4.18
CA GLU A 134 1.73 -13.74 4.94
C GLU A 134 1.78 -12.42 4.16
N ILE A 135 0.65 -11.71 4.11
CA ILE A 135 0.53 -10.38 3.53
C ILE A 135 0.37 -9.39 4.67
N HIS A 136 1.20 -8.35 4.67
CA HIS A 136 1.15 -7.22 5.59
C HIS A 136 0.91 -5.95 4.79
N ILE A 137 -0.16 -5.23 5.11
CA ILE A 137 -0.45 -3.92 4.52
C ILE A 137 -0.58 -2.92 5.66
N THR A 138 0.33 -1.96 5.71
CA THR A 138 0.26 -0.84 6.65
C THR A 138 -0.08 0.42 5.88
N VAL A 139 -1.11 1.13 6.31
CA VAL A 139 -1.47 2.45 5.76
C VAL A 139 -1.35 3.48 6.86
N GLU A 140 -0.57 4.52 6.62
CA GLU A 140 -0.30 5.59 7.57
C GLU A 140 -0.68 6.95 6.99
N CYS A 141 -1.30 7.79 7.82
CA CYS A 141 -1.50 9.20 7.51
C CYS A 141 -1.04 10.06 8.69
N HIS A 142 -0.43 11.20 8.37
CA HIS A 142 0.21 12.08 9.35
C HIS A 142 -0.60 13.34 9.62
N ASN A 143 -0.26 14.05 10.69
CA ASN A 143 -0.89 15.32 11.09
C ASN A 143 -0.32 16.55 10.36
N ASP A 144 0.83 16.40 9.69
CA ASP A 144 1.60 17.47 9.06
C ASP A 144 1.41 17.54 7.54
N SER A 145 0.80 16.51 6.93
CA SER A 145 0.61 16.42 5.50
C SER A 145 -0.63 15.61 5.14
N ALA A 146 -1.10 15.78 3.90
CA ALA A 146 -2.17 14.98 3.32
C ALA A 146 -1.68 13.74 2.57
N ILE A 147 -0.37 13.50 2.59
CA ILE A 147 0.26 12.33 1.98
C ILE A 147 -0.13 11.11 2.80
N VAL A 148 -0.39 10.02 2.09
CA VAL A 148 -0.64 8.71 2.67
C VAL A 148 0.50 7.80 2.28
N ASP A 149 1.07 7.17 3.29
CA ASP A 149 2.14 6.19 3.18
C ASP A 149 1.51 4.79 3.26
N VAL A 150 1.83 3.94 2.29
CA VAL A 150 1.42 2.54 2.25
C VAL A 150 2.67 1.68 2.19
N ASP A 151 2.78 0.75 3.12
CA ASP A 151 3.81 -0.29 3.16
C ASP A 151 3.13 -1.62 2.81
N TYR A 152 3.60 -2.25 1.74
CA TYR A 152 3.16 -3.57 1.29
C TYR A 152 4.32 -4.54 1.41
N LEU A 153 4.10 -5.60 2.17
CA LEU A 153 5.11 -6.59 2.49
C LEU A 153 4.51 -7.99 2.45
N THR A 154 5.13 -8.89 1.71
CA THR A 154 4.84 -10.32 1.75
C THR A 154 6.06 -11.11 2.20
N LYS A 155 5.80 -12.19 2.94
CA LYS A 155 6.84 -13.09 3.45
C LYS A 155 6.37 -14.53 3.33
N PRO A 156 7.24 -15.48 2.96
CA PRO A 156 6.89 -16.89 2.97
C PRO A 156 6.59 -17.34 4.40
N LEU A 157 5.57 -18.16 4.56
CA LEU A 157 5.35 -18.91 5.79
C LEU A 157 6.21 -20.17 5.72
N THR A 158 7.51 -19.99 5.99
CA THR A 158 8.36 -21.15 6.21
C THR A 158 7.80 -21.85 7.44
N ALA A 159 7.33 -23.09 7.26
CA ALA A 159 7.04 -23.94 8.40
C ALA A 159 8.29 -23.91 9.29
N ALA A 160 8.14 -23.42 10.52
CA ALA A 160 9.10 -23.66 11.57
C ALA A 160 9.13 -25.18 11.79
N VAL A 161 9.81 -25.89 10.91
CA VAL A 161 10.22 -27.27 11.14
C VAL A 161 11.47 -27.16 11.99
N GLU A 162 11.20 -27.17 13.29
CA GLU A 162 12.12 -27.49 14.36
C GLU A 162 13.10 -28.58 13.90
N ALA A 163 14.39 -28.31 14.04
CA ALA A 163 15.41 -29.35 14.20
C ALA A 163 15.49 -29.75 15.67
#